data_AF-A0A7W0UST3-F1
#
_entry.id   AF-A0A7W0UST3-F1
#
_cell.length_a   1.000
_cell.length_b   1.000
_cell.length_c   1.000
_cell.angle_alpha   90.00
_cell.angle_beta   90.00
_cell.angle_gamma   90.00
#
_symmetry.space_group_name_H-M   'P 1'
#
loop_
_entity.id
_entity.type
_entity.pdbx_description
1 polymer ?
#
loop_
_entity_poly.entity_id
_entity_poly.type
_entity_poly.pdbx_seq_one_letter_code
_entity_poly.pdbx_strand_id
1 'polypeptide(L)' 'MPDLATIMLRRSAQSLDSGRKRCAGCRRTPLVGERVHEMDTGRMLCELCVSALPEEDRRAVSSEMVHALDKQLSVAPRAA' A
#
# COMPACT_ATOMS: atom_id res chain seq x y z
N MET A 1 -1.58 26.50 -19.38
CA MET A 1 -1.05 26.47 -17.99
C MET A 1 -2.14 25.93 -17.10
N PRO A 2 -1.90 24.91 -16.26
CA PRO A 2 -2.90 24.46 -15.30
C PRO A 2 -3.23 25.59 -14.31
N ASP A 3 -4.50 25.73 -13.94
CA ASP A 3 -4.95 26.73 -12.97
C ASP A 3 -4.45 26.40 -11.56
N LEU A 4 -4.38 27.41 -10.69
CA LEU A 4 -3.91 27.30 -9.30
C LEU A 4 -4.67 26.21 -8.53
N ALA A 5 -6.00 26.10 -8.72
CA ALA A 5 -6.80 25.06 -8.09
C ALA A 5 -6.30 23.65 -8.47
N THR A 6 -5.94 23.44 -9.74
CA THR A 6 -5.39 22.17 -10.23
C THR A 6 -4.02 21.87 -9.61
N ILE A 7 -3.17 22.88 -9.47
CA ILE A 7 -1.84 22.74 -8.85
C ILE A 7 -1.99 22.34 -7.38
N MET A 8 -2.88 23.00 -6.64
CA MET A 8 -3.15 22.68 -5.23
C MET A 8 -3.71 21.26 -5.06
N LEU A 9 -4.70 20.87 -5.87
CA LEU A 9 -5.26 19.52 -5.85
C LEU A 9 -4.19 18.45 -6.08
N ARG A 10 -3.31 18.66 -7.06
CA ARG A 10 -2.24 17.70 -7.38
C ARG A 10 -1.25 17.56 -6.22
N ARG A 11 -0.87 18.66 -5.59
CA ARG A 11 0.03 18.66 -4.44
C ARG A 11 -0.59 17.93 -3.25
N SER A 12 -1.86 18.19 -2.95
CA SER A 12 -2.58 17.49 -1.88
C SER A 12 -2.70 15.98 -2.14
N ALA A 13 -3.00 15.58 -3.38
CA ALA A 13 -3.05 14.17 -3.76
C ALA A 13 -1.68 13.49 -3.63
N GLN A 14 -0.59 14.15 -4.04
CA GLN A 14 0.77 13.64 -3.86
C GLN A 14 1.15 13.50 -2.39
N SER A 15 0.78 14.47 -1.53
CA SER A 15 1.01 14.37 -0.08
C SER A 15 0.24 13.22 0.56
N LEU A 16 -0.94 12.87 0.05
CA LEU A 16 -1.69 11.68 0.48
C LEU A 16 -1.11 10.36 -0.05
N ASP A 17 -0.39 10.41 -1.17
CA ASP A 17 0.29 9.24 -1.77
C ASP A 17 1.64 8.95 -1.08
N SER A 18 2.34 9.96 -0.57
CA SER A 18 3.66 9.79 0.06
C SER A 18 3.70 8.87 1.29
N GLY A 19 2.55 8.56 1.90
CA GLY A 19 2.43 7.56 2.97
C GLY A 19 2.00 6.17 2.50
N ARG A 20 1.59 6.01 1.24
CA ARG A 20 1.08 4.73 0.73
C ARG A 20 2.25 3.83 0.34
N LYS A 21 2.38 2.70 1.03
CA LYS A 21 3.38 1.68 0.69
C LYS A 21 3.08 1.16 -0.73
N ARG A 22 4.08 1.12 -1.62
CA ARG A 22 3.96 0.62 -3.01
C ARG A 22 4.65 -0.73 -3.12
N CYS A 23 4.10 -1.62 -3.94
CA CYS A 23 4.73 -2.91 -4.20
C CYS A 23 6.06 -2.71 -4.95
N ALA A 24 7.16 -3.29 -4.46
CA ALA A 24 8.47 -3.19 -5.09
C ALA A 24 8.56 -3.95 -6.44
N GLY A 25 7.71 -4.95 -6.67
CA GLY A 25 7.68 -5.74 -7.90
C GLY A 25 6.94 -5.03 -9.04
N CYS A 26 5.64 -4.78 -8.88
CA CYS A 26 4.80 -4.20 -9.94
C CYS A 26 4.59 -2.68 -9.80
N ARG A 27 5.09 -2.05 -8.75
CA ARG A 27 4.98 -0.60 -8.46
C ARG A 27 3.55 -0.07 -8.25
N ARG A 28 2.54 -0.94 -8.29
CA ARG A 28 1.17 -0.56 -7.94
C ARG A 28 1.07 -0.19 -6.46
N THR A 29 0.13 0.69 -6.15
CA THR A 29 -0.31 0.94 -4.78
C THR A 29 -1.30 -0.17 -4.40
N PRO A 30 -0.98 -1.04 -3.44
CA PRO A 30 -1.91 -2.07 -2.97
C PRO A 30 -3.22 -1.43 -2.50
N LEU A 31 -4.33 -2.05 -2.87
CA LEU A 31 -5.68 -1.59 -2.55
C LEU A 31 -6.14 -2.18 -1.21
N VAL A 32 -7.14 -1.54 -0.64
CA VAL A 32 -7.82 -2.00 0.58
C VAL A 32 -8.30 -3.44 0.41
N GLY A 33 -8.04 -4.28 1.42
CA GLY A 33 -8.38 -5.70 1.42
C GLY A 33 -7.34 -6.59 0.73
N GLU A 34 -6.38 -6.03 0.00
CA GLU A 34 -5.27 -6.83 -0.54
C GLU A 34 -4.27 -7.18 0.56
N ARG A 35 -3.56 -8.31 0.40
CA ARG A 35 -2.42 -8.66 1.26
C ARG A 35 -1.12 -8.10 0.71
N VAL A 36 -0.31 -7.57 1.62
CA VAL A 36 1.06 -7.15 1.39
C VAL A 36 1.99 -7.93 2.30
N HIS A 37 3.17 -8.23 1.79
CA HIS A 37 4.19 -9.02 2.46
C HIS A 37 5.46 -8.18 2.56
N GLU A 38 6.02 -8.11 3.75
CA GLU A 38 7.35 -7.56 3.97
C GLU A 38 8.36 -8.70 3.82
N MET A 39 9.24 -8.60 2.83
CA MET A 39 10.29 -9.58 2.58
C MET A 39 11.46 -9.34 3.54
N ASP A 40 12.29 -10.35 3.74
CA ASP A 40 13.55 -10.26 4.52
C ASP A 40 14.48 -9.13 4.05
N THR A 41 14.46 -8.82 2.76
CA THR A 41 15.17 -7.68 2.15
C THR A 41 14.60 -6.29 2.52
N GLY A 42 13.54 -6.22 3.33
CA GLY A 42 12.82 -4.98 3.67
C GLY A 42 11.93 -4.45 2.55
N ARG A 43 11.78 -5.22 1.45
CA ARG A 43 10.89 -4.85 0.35
C ARG A 43 9.47 -5.26 0.66
N MET A 44 8.51 -4.37 0.39
CA MET A 44 7.11 -4.76 0.34
C MET A 44 6.77 -5.35 -1.03
N LEU A 45 6.11 -6.51 -1.05
CA LEU A 45 5.48 -7.09 -2.22
C LEU A 45 3.99 -7.32 -2.00
N CYS A 46 3.17 -7.13 -3.04
CA CYS A 46 1.77 -7.58 -2.97
C CYS A 46 1.70 -9.10 -3.15
N GLU A 47 0.60 -9.71 -2.70
CA GLU A 47 0.33 -11.15 -2.81
C GLU A 47 0.65 -11.71 -4.20
N LEU A 48 0.19 -11.06 -5.28
CA LEU A 48 0.48 -11.48 -6.67
C LEU A 48 1.97 -11.55 -7.00
N CYS A 49 2.77 -10.58 -6.51
CA CYS A 49 4.21 -10.56 -6.78
C CYS A 49 4.94 -11.61 -5.94
N VAL A 50 4.47 -11.88 -4.71
CA VAL A 50 5.02 -12.96 -3.89
C VAL A 50 4.70 -14.32 -4.50
N SER A 51 3.47 -14.53 -4.96
CA SER A 51 3.07 -15.77 -5.64
C SER A 51 3.84 -16.02 -6.93
N ALA A 52 4.34 -14.97 -7.59
CA ALA A 52 5.17 -15.10 -8.79
C ALA A 52 6.64 -15.45 -8.50
N LEU A 53 7.11 -15.31 -7.25
CA LEU A 53 8.47 -15.68 -6.87
C LEU A 53 8.62 -17.21 -6.75
N PRO A 54 9.84 -17.74 -7.00
CA PRO A 54 10.22 -19.11 -6.61
C PRO A 54 9.95 -19.36 -5.12
N GLU A 55 9.58 -20.58 -4.74
CA GLU A 55 9.21 -20.89 -3.34
C GLU A 55 10.32 -20.59 -2.33
N GLU A 56 11.57 -20.77 -2.73
CA GLU A 56 12.76 -20.46 -1.93
C GLU A 56 12.86 -18.97 -1.53
N ASP A 57 12.35 -18.10 -2.40
CA ASP A 57 12.37 -16.64 -2.26
C ASP A 57 11.12 -16.08 -1.59
N ARG A 58 10.10 -16.91 -1.27
CA ARG A 58 8.84 -16.47 -0.64
C ARG A 58 8.96 -16.25 0.88
N ARG A 59 10.13 -15.83 1.36
CA ARG A 59 10.37 -15.58 2.79
C ARG A 59 9.86 -14.21 3.20
N ALA A 60 8.57 -14.15 3.51
CA ALA A 60 7.96 -12.98 4.13
C ALA A 60 8.23 -12.98 5.64
N VAL A 61 8.74 -11.86 6.16
CA VAL A 61 8.93 -11.60 7.60
C VAL A 61 7.59 -11.20 8.25
N SER A 62 6.74 -10.51 7.51
CA SER A 62 5.39 -10.13 7.94
C SER A 62 4.41 -10.15 6.77
N SER A 63 3.14 -10.36 7.06
CA SER A 63 2.05 -10.30 6.09
C SER A 63 0.85 -9.59 6.70
N GLU A 64 0.42 -8.50 6.08
CA GLU A 64 -0.66 -7.65 6.58
C GLU A 64 -1.70 -7.40 5.49
N MET A 65 -2.94 -7.13 5.92
CA MET A 65 -4.00 -6.69 5.02
C MET A 65 -3.96 -5.17 4.92
N VAL A 66 -4.13 -4.64 3.72
CA VAL A 66 -4.20 -3.20 3.50
C VAL A 66 -5.54 -2.69 4.03
N HIS A 67 -5.52 -1.78 4.97
CA HIS A 67 -6.71 -1.19 5.56
C HIS A 67 -7.11 0.11 4.83
N ALA A 68 -8.42 0.41 4.85
CA ALA A 68 -9.01 1.56 4.14
C ALA A 68 -8.38 2.91 4.51
N LEU A 69 -7.92 3.00 5.75
CA LEU A 69 -7.06 4.07 6.17
C LEU A 69 -5.92 3.45 6.97
N ASP A 70 -4.70 3.77 6.56
CA ASP A 70 -3.50 3.65 7.41
C ASP A 70 -3.61 4.53 8.66
N LYS A 71 -4.58 5.47 8.66
CA LYS A 71 -4.93 6.35 9.77
C LYS A 71 -6.14 5.79 10.53
N GLN A 72 -5.98 5.58 11.84
CA GLN A 72 -7.07 5.18 12.72
C GLN A 72 -8.26 6.13 12.53
N LEU A 73 -9.38 5.61 12.08
CA LEU A 73 -10.62 6.37 11.98
C LEU A 73 -11.05 6.75 13.40
N SER A 74 -11.46 7.99 13.59
CA SER A 74 -12.05 8.48 14.84
C SER A 74 -13.44 7.89 15.13
N VAL A 75 -13.89 6.96 14.31
CA VAL A 75 -15.16 6.25 14.48
C VAL A 75 -14.89 4.78 14.86
N ALA A 76 -15.59 4.31 15.90
CA ALA A 76 -15.47 2.95 16.36
C ALA A 76 -16.02 1.96 15.31
N PRO A 77 -15.36 0.81 15.09
CA PRO A 77 -15.91 -0.24 14.24
C PRO A 77 -17.25 -0.73 14.82
N ARG A 78 -18.23 -0.89 13.95
CA ARG A 78 -19.54 -1.41 14.33
C ARG A 78 -19.39 -2.92 14.60
N ALA A 79 -19.56 -3.34 15.85
CA ALA A 79 -19.49 -4.75 16.23
C ALA A 79 -20.53 -5.56 15.44
N ALA A 80 -20.11 -6.71 14.91
CA ALA A 80 -20.96 -7.69 14.27
C ALA A 80 -21.58 -8.63 15.32
#